data_AF-A0A7S1CSW6-F1
#
_entry.id   AF-A0A7S1CSW6-F1
#
_cell.length_a   1.000
_cell.length_b   1.000
_cell.length_c   1.000
_cell.angle_alpha   90.00
_cell.angle_beta   90.00
_cell.angle_gamma   90.00
#
_symmetry.space_group_name_H-M   'P 1'
#
loop_
_entity.id
_entity.type
_entity.pdbx_description
1 polymer ?
#
loop_
_entity_poly.entity_id
_entity_poly.type
_entity_poly.pdbx_seq_one_letter_code
_entity_poly.pdbx_strand_id
1 'polypeptide(L)'
;DNIKKGRPIMCDTGFEEGQHNKHLRHGTQPESAPSITGMPQLHPFWSAGFSFSRGHFVVNVPYDFYQPLIFQGEEISIAVRGFSIGYDFYAPEKSVCFHHYAEGKNSEN
;
A
#
# COMPACT_ATOMS: atom_id res chain seq x y z
N ASP A 1 21.34 -15.72 2.18
CA ASP A 1 20.53 -14.77 1.41
C ASP A 1 19.13 -14.74 2.02
N ASN A 2 18.76 -13.69 2.74
CA ASN A 2 17.56 -13.66 3.61
C ASN A 2 16.31 -13.13 2.89
N ILE A 3 16.35 -13.03 1.56
CA ILE A 3 15.26 -12.48 0.75
C ILE A 3 14.18 -13.54 0.56
N LYS A 4 12.96 -13.23 1.01
CA LYS A 4 11.78 -14.07 0.77
C LYS A 4 11.39 -14.01 -0.70
N LYS A 5 11.10 -15.18 -1.27
CA LYS A 5 10.75 -15.33 -2.70
C LYS A 5 9.28 -14.99 -3.03
N GLY A 6 8.49 -14.63 -2.02
CA GLY A 6 7.13 -14.13 -2.20
C GLY A 6 7.12 -12.70 -2.73
N ARG A 7 6.06 -12.35 -3.46
CA ARG A 7 5.79 -10.99 -3.92
C ARG A 7 4.74 -10.34 -3.00
N PRO A 8 4.92 -9.09 -2.55
CA PRO A 8 3.89 -8.39 -1.79
C PRO A 8 2.79 -7.90 -2.74
N ILE A 9 1.65 -8.59 -2.74
CA ILE A 9 0.46 -8.23 -3.53
C ILE A 9 -0.64 -7.82 -2.58
N MET A 10 -1.14 -6.58 -2.72
CA MET A 10 -2.39 -6.15 -2.11
C MET A 10 -3.54 -6.50 -3.06
N CYS A 11 -4.43 -7.39 -2.64
CA CYS A 11 -5.61 -7.74 -3.44
C CYS A 11 -6.80 -8.17 -2.59
N ASP A 12 -6.61 -8.38 -1.29
CA ASP A 12 -7.72 -8.57 -0.37
C ASP A 12 -8.23 -7.18 0.01
N THR A 13 -9.48 -6.87 -0.33
CA THR A 13 -10.03 -5.53 -0.11
C THR A 13 -11.40 -5.66 0.52
N GLY A 14 -11.59 -4.98 1.65
CA GLY A 14 -12.83 -5.00 2.41
C GLY A 14 -13.05 -3.69 3.16
N PHE A 15 -14.25 -3.56 3.72
CA PHE A 15 -14.54 -2.48 4.66
C PHE A 15 -14.23 -2.94 6.07
N GLU A 16 -13.41 -2.18 6.78
CA GLU A 16 -13.07 -2.38 8.19
C GLU A 16 -13.77 -1.29 9.04
N GLU A 17 -14.18 -1.65 10.25
CA GLU A 17 -14.78 -0.68 11.18
C GLU A 17 -13.67 0.17 11.82
N GLY A 18 -13.71 1.48 11.60
CA GLY A 18 -12.86 2.43 12.32
C GLY A 18 -13.56 3.02 13.54
N GLN A 19 -12.86 3.88 14.29
CA GLN A 19 -13.40 4.49 15.51
C GLN A 19 -14.68 5.32 15.29
N HIS A 20 -14.83 5.92 14.11
CA HIS A 20 -15.98 6.77 13.78
C HIS A 20 -16.76 6.30 12.56
N ASN A 21 -16.10 5.69 11.57
CA ASN A 21 -16.71 5.26 10.31
C ASN A 21 -16.04 4.00 9.77
N LYS A 22 -16.70 3.32 8.83
CA LYS A 22 -16.08 2.25 8.05
C LYS A 22 -15.15 2.84 6.99
N HIS A 23 -14.01 2.22 6.80
CA HIS A 23 -13.00 2.62 5.82
C HIS A 23 -12.58 1.40 5.00
N LEU A 24 -12.05 1.65 3.80
CA LEU A 24 -11.55 0.59 2.94
C LEU A 24 -10.16 0.17 3.42
N ARG A 25 -9.95 -1.14 3.60
CA ARG A 25 -8.65 -1.73 3.97
C ARG A 25 -8.16 -2.63 2.85
N HIS A 26 -6.88 -2.48 2.52
CA HIS A 26 -6.17 -3.37 1.60
C HIS A 26 -5.25 -4.31 2.38
N GLY A 27 -5.59 -5.60 2.35
CA GLY A 27 -4.81 -6.69 2.90
C GLY A 27 -3.88 -7.32 1.87
N THR A 28 -2.89 -8.06 2.37
CA THR A 28 -2.01 -8.88 1.55
C THR A 28 -2.71 -10.19 1.19
N GLN A 29 -2.54 -10.66 -0.04
CA GLN A 29 -2.88 -12.05 -0.37
C GLN A 29 -2.02 -13.02 0.47
N PRO A 30 -2.50 -14.24 0.79
CA PRO A 30 -1.59 -15.32 1.19
C PRO A 30 -0.43 -15.43 0.19
N GLU A 31 0.80 -15.51 0.71
CA GLU A 31 2.01 -15.64 -0.11
C GLU A 31 1.87 -16.85 -1.04
N SER A 32 1.60 -16.61 -2.32
CA SER A 32 1.60 -17.64 -3.36
C SER A 32 2.85 -17.49 -4.23
N ALA A 33 3.23 -18.57 -4.92
CA ALA A 33 4.32 -18.50 -5.88
C ALA A 33 3.92 -17.54 -7.02
N PRO A 34 4.67 -16.44 -7.25
CA PRO A 34 4.30 -15.48 -8.28
C PRO A 34 4.40 -16.12 -9.67
N SER A 35 3.37 -15.92 -10.49
CA SER A 35 3.34 -16.42 -11.87
C SER A 35 4.21 -15.59 -12.83
N ILE A 36 4.47 -14.32 -12.48
CA ILE A 36 5.32 -13.40 -13.25
C ILE A 36 6.64 -13.22 -12.50
N THR A 37 7.77 -13.50 -13.15
CA THR A 37 9.12 -13.39 -12.57
C THR A 37 10.03 -12.50 -13.42
N GLY A 38 11.15 -12.06 -12.87
CA GLY A 38 12.16 -11.24 -13.53
C GLY A 38 11.80 -9.75 -13.69
N MET A 39 10.65 -9.31 -13.19
CA MET A 39 10.21 -7.91 -13.30
C MET A 39 9.30 -7.49 -12.13
N PRO A 40 9.24 -6.18 -11.81
CA PRO A 40 8.21 -5.64 -10.93
C PRO A 40 6.83 -5.77 -11.57
N GLN A 41 5.79 -5.86 -10.75
CA GLN A 41 4.42 -6.04 -11.22
C GLN A 41 3.62 -4.76 -11.02
N LEU A 42 2.92 -4.31 -12.06
CA LEU A 42 1.99 -3.18 -11.97
C LEU A 42 0.94 -3.48 -10.90
N HIS A 43 0.66 -2.47 -10.08
CA HIS A 43 -0.17 -2.62 -8.90
C HIS A 43 -1.16 -1.45 -8.79
N PRO A 44 -2.44 -1.69 -8.48
CA PRO A 44 -3.44 -0.63 -8.40
C PRO A 44 -3.42 0.13 -7.07
N PHE A 45 -2.62 -0.33 -6.10
CA PHE A 45 -2.55 0.23 -4.75
C PHE A 45 -1.16 0.78 -4.44
N TRP A 46 -1.12 1.84 -3.63
CA TRP A 46 0.11 2.44 -3.13
C TRP A 46 0.29 2.12 -1.65
N SER A 47 1.47 1.63 -1.26
CA SER A 47 1.79 1.36 0.14
C SER A 47 2.46 2.58 0.77
N ALA A 48 1.72 3.35 1.58
CA ALA A 48 2.23 4.58 2.16
C ALA A 48 3.47 4.36 3.04
N GLY A 49 3.38 3.45 4.01
CA GLY A 49 4.43 3.23 5.01
C GLY A 49 5.76 2.71 4.45
N PHE A 50 5.77 2.11 3.25
CA PHE A 50 6.99 1.64 2.60
C PHE A 50 6.89 1.74 1.07
N SER A 51 7.27 2.89 0.52
CA SER A 51 7.34 3.10 -0.93
C SER A 51 8.51 4.01 -1.32
N PHE A 52 8.91 3.92 -2.58
CA PHE A 52 9.97 4.72 -3.17
C PHE A 52 9.49 5.34 -4.46
N SER A 53 9.85 6.60 -4.69
CA SER A 53 9.54 7.32 -5.91
C SER A 53 10.61 8.39 -6.16
N ARG A 54 10.59 9.00 -7.34
CA ARG A 54 11.37 10.21 -7.59
C ARG A 54 10.73 11.38 -6.83
N GLY A 55 11.55 12.33 -6.39
CA GLY A 55 11.09 13.46 -5.56
C GLY A 55 9.97 14.32 -6.17
N HIS A 56 9.79 14.32 -7.49
CA HIS A 56 8.66 15.04 -8.12
C HIS A 56 7.30 14.42 -7.80
N PHE A 57 7.23 13.16 -7.35
CA PHE A 57 5.98 12.50 -7.01
C PHE A 57 5.25 13.24 -5.87
N VAL A 58 5.94 13.53 -4.77
CA VAL A 58 5.33 14.20 -3.61
C VAL A 58 4.91 15.65 -3.91
N VAL A 59 5.58 16.30 -4.87
CA VAL A 59 5.21 17.66 -5.33
C VAL A 59 3.97 17.63 -6.22
N ASN A 60 3.88 16.64 -7.11
CA ASN A 60 2.77 16.52 -8.06
C ASN A 60 1.52 15.88 -7.45
N VAL A 61 1.69 15.01 -6.46
CA VAL A 61 0.63 14.30 -5.74
C VAL A 61 0.80 14.53 -4.24
N PRO A 62 0.62 15.78 -3.75
CA PRO A 62 0.68 16.05 -2.32
C PRO A 62 -0.51 15.39 -1.61
N TYR A 63 -0.38 15.12 -0.31
CA TYR A 63 -1.53 14.79 0.53
C TYR A 63 -2.65 15.83 0.40
N ASP A 64 -3.89 15.40 0.61
CA ASP A 64 -5.06 16.27 0.48
C ASP A 64 -5.11 17.30 1.63
N PHE A 65 -5.00 18.58 1.28
CA PHE A 65 -5.04 19.69 2.24
C PHE A 65 -6.39 19.82 2.96
N TYR A 66 -7.47 19.27 2.40
CA TYR A 66 -8.79 19.26 3.02
C TYR A 66 -9.00 18.07 3.96
N GLN A 67 -8.04 17.15 4.06
CA GLN A 67 -8.08 15.99 4.95
C GLN A 67 -6.86 16.00 5.90
N PRO A 68 -6.71 17.03 6.77
CA PRO A 68 -5.58 17.11 7.67
C PRO A 68 -5.60 15.96 8.68
N LEU A 69 -4.43 15.38 8.94
CA LEU A 69 -4.24 14.30 9.93
C LEU A 69 -5.04 13.02 9.64
N ILE A 70 -5.47 12.81 8.39
CA ILE A 70 -6.05 11.53 7.98
C ILE A 70 -4.98 10.44 8.01
N PHE A 71 -5.27 9.35 8.71
CA PHE A 71 -4.38 8.19 8.82
C PHE A 71 -4.88 6.95 8.07
N GLN A 72 -6.19 6.88 7.78
CA GLN A 72 -6.75 5.81 6.96
C GLN A 72 -7.46 6.41 5.76
N GLY A 73 -7.07 5.98 4.57
CA GLY A 73 -7.66 6.43 3.30
C GLY A 73 -6.79 7.44 2.54
N GLU A 74 -5.70 7.90 3.13
CA GLU A 74 -4.69 8.65 2.40
C GLU A 74 -4.04 7.80 1.31
N GLU A 75 -3.91 6.48 1.52
CA GLU A 75 -3.25 5.61 0.54
C GLU A 75 -4.06 5.52 -0.76
N ILE A 76 -5.39 5.35 -0.65
CA ILE A 76 -6.27 5.33 -1.82
C ILE A 76 -6.37 6.71 -2.49
N SER A 77 -6.38 7.79 -1.70
CA SER A 77 -6.37 9.16 -2.24
C SER A 77 -5.12 9.41 -3.10
N ILE A 78 -3.93 9.08 -2.58
CA ILE A 78 -2.67 9.21 -3.31
C ILE A 78 -2.63 8.29 -4.53
N ALA A 79 -3.05 7.02 -4.40
CA ALA A 79 -3.04 6.06 -5.49
C ALA A 79 -3.92 6.53 -6.67
N VAL A 80 -5.17 6.92 -6.40
CA VAL A 80 -6.10 7.38 -7.43
C VAL A 80 -5.61 8.67 -8.11
N ARG A 81 -5.13 9.64 -7.32
CA ARG A 81 -4.65 10.92 -7.85
C ARG A 81 -3.37 10.76 -8.66
N GLY A 82 -2.43 9.94 -8.18
CA GLY A 82 -1.20 9.63 -8.90
C GLY A 82 -1.48 8.94 -10.24
N PHE A 83 -2.32 7.91 -10.23
CA PHE A 83 -2.71 7.20 -11.46
C PHE A 83 -3.38 8.14 -12.47
N SER A 84 -4.26 9.02 -12.01
CA SER A 84 -5.00 9.95 -12.86
C SER A 84 -4.11 10.97 -13.58
N ILE A 85 -2.87 11.18 -13.13
CA ILE A 85 -1.91 12.09 -13.77
C ILE A 85 -0.68 11.37 -14.35
N GLY A 86 -0.76 10.04 -14.52
CA GLY A 86 0.22 9.24 -15.26
C GLY A 86 1.30 8.57 -14.42
N TYR A 87 1.11 8.44 -13.11
CA TYR A 87 1.99 7.59 -12.29
C TYR A 87 1.51 6.15 -12.24
N ASP A 88 2.43 5.22 -12.45
CA ASP A 88 2.23 3.79 -12.23
C ASP A 88 2.84 3.37 -10.89
N PHE A 89 2.14 2.48 -10.18
CA PHE A 89 2.63 1.87 -8.95
C PHE A 89 3.06 0.44 -9.22
N TYR A 90 4.16 0.03 -8.60
CA TYR A 90 4.72 -1.30 -8.83
C TYR A 90 5.06 -2.00 -7.51
N ALA A 91 4.68 -3.28 -7.43
CA ALA A 91 5.18 -4.17 -6.39
C ALA A 91 6.54 -4.77 -6.82
N PRO A 92 7.54 -4.80 -5.92
CA PRO A 92 8.83 -5.44 -6.23
C PRO A 92 8.65 -6.94 -6.46
N GLU A 93 9.58 -7.55 -7.20
CA GLU A 93 9.53 -9.01 -7.46
C GLU A 93 9.63 -9.84 -6.17
N LYS A 94 10.36 -9.34 -5.18
CA LYS A 94 10.67 -10.04 -3.94
C LYS A 94 10.37 -9.14 -2.74
N SER A 95 9.86 -9.72 -1.67
CA SER A 95 9.70 -9.04 -0.39
C SER A 95 11.07 -8.73 0.22
N VAL A 96 11.34 -7.44 0.45
CA VAL A 96 12.59 -6.93 1.04
C VAL A 96 12.43 -6.47 2.49
N CYS A 97 11.20 -6.15 2.90
CA CYS A 97 10.85 -5.64 4.22
C CYS A 97 9.48 -6.20 4.61
N PHE A 98 9.25 -6.36 5.92
CA PHE A 98 7.97 -6.77 6.48
C PHE A 98 7.53 -5.74 7.51
N HIS A 99 6.22 -5.46 7.54
CA HIS A 99 5.60 -4.63 8.56
C HIS A 99 4.87 -5.53 9.55
N HIS A 100 5.18 -5.41 10.84
CA HIS A 100 4.46 -6.12 11.88
C HIS A 100 3.18 -5.36 12.21
N TYR A 101 2.05 -5.83 11.70
CA TYR A 101 0.76 -5.27 12.08
C TYR A 101 0.42 -5.66 13.52
N ALA A 102 -0.20 -4.73 14.25
CA ALA A 102 -0.65 -5.02 15.61
C ALA A 102 -1.82 -6.01 15.57
N GLU A 103 -1.71 -7.10 16.31
CA GLU A 103 -2.77 -8.10 16.49
C GLU A 103 -3.19 -8.17 17.96
N GLY A 104 -4.49 -8.42 18.20
CA GLY A 104 -5.03 -8.65 19.55
C GLY A 104 -4.88 -7.44 20.48
N LYS A 105 -4.39 -7.64 21.71
CA LYS A 105 -4.26 -6.58 22.73
C LYS A 105 -3.40 -5.38 22.31
N ASN A 106 -2.58 -5.52 21.28
CA ASN A 106 -1.75 -4.44 20.77
C ASN A 106 -2.47 -3.52 19.76
N SER A 107 -3.68 -3.88 19.31
CA SER A 107 -4.48 -3.05 18.38
C SER A 107 -5.30 -1.96 19.08
N GLU A 108 -5.35 -1.95 20.41
CA GLU A 108 -6.16 -1.02 21.22
C GLU A 108 -5.38 0.21 21.75
N ASN A 109 -4.09 0.35 21.39
CA ASN A 109 -3.27 1.52 21.75
C ASN A 109 -3.20 2.55 20.63
#